data_AF-A0A7V8Y2X5-F1
#
_entry.id   AF-A0A7V8Y2X5-F1
#
_cell.length_a   1.000
_cell.length_b   1.000
_cell.length_c   1.000
_cell.angle_alpha   90.00
_cell.angle_beta   90.00
_cell.angle_gamma   90.00
#
_symmetry.space_group_name_H-M   'P 1'
#
loop_
_entity.id
_entity.type
_entity.pdbx_description
1 polymer ?
#
loop_
_entity_poly.entity_id
_entity_poly.type
_entity_poly.pdbx_seq_one_letter_code
_entity_poly.pdbx_strand_id
1 'polypeptide(L)'
;MNDVWINVQMWTAFRGNFHPFLEIECDVPDAGPAADDVHAWRERAMATLTRVARADGWQSGRYHYTAERRDPDGRVLEVFVQGVLDMETSDSV
;
A
#
# COMPACT_ATOMS: atom_id res chain seq x y z
N MET A 1 9.76 -10.32 -14.73
CA MET A 1 8.68 -9.37 -14.44
C MET A 1 9.14 -8.64 -13.19
N ASN A 2 9.24 -7.32 -13.23
CA ASN A 2 9.52 -6.56 -12.02
C ASN A 2 8.16 -6.14 -11.49
N ASP A 3 7.77 -6.71 -10.37
CA ASP A 3 6.40 -6.59 -9.89
C ASP A 3 6.33 -5.42 -8.92
N VAL A 4 5.27 -4.63 -9.04
CA VAL A 4 5.03 -3.50 -8.14
C VAL A 4 4.15 -3.98 -7.01
N TRP A 5 4.57 -3.71 -5.79
CA TRP A 5 3.91 -4.15 -4.57
C TRP A 5 3.56 -2.97 -3.69
N ILE A 6 2.43 -3.06 -3.00
CA ILE A 6 2.09 -2.19 -1.88
C ILE A 6 2.14 -3.02 -0.61
N ASN A 7 3.12 -2.74 0.23
CA ASN A 7 3.21 -3.34 1.55
C ASN A 7 2.43 -2.51 2.53
N VAL A 8 1.63 -3.16 3.34
CA VAL A 8 0.78 -2.52 4.33
C VAL A 8 1.18 -3.01 5.70
N GLN A 9 1.38 -2.07 6.60
CA GLN A 9 1.72 -2.32 7.99
C GLN A 9 0.75 -1.57 8.90
N MET A 10 0.47 -2.16 10.06
CA MET A 10 -0.36 -1.52 11.07
C MET A 10 0.43 -1.39 12.36
N TRP A 11 0.36 -0.21 13.00
CA TRP A 11 0.87 -0.07 14.36
C TRP A 11 -0.08 -0.76 15.32
N THR A 12 0.42 -1.66 16.17
CA THR A 12 -0.39 -2.23 17.25
C THR A 12 0.19 -1.84 18.60
N ALA A 13 -0.62 -1.14 19.41
CA ALA A 13 -0.21 -0.66 20.73
C ALA A 13 0.22 -1.81 21.67
N PHE A 14 -0.33 -3.00 21.47
CA PHE A 14 0.00 -4.19 22.26
C PHE A 14 1.43 -4.70 22.07
N ARG A 15 2.07 -4.41 20.93
CA ARG A 15 3.42 -4.92 20.62
C ARG A 15 4.47 -3.81 20.46
N GLY A 16 4.05 -2.55 20.40
CA GLY A 16 4.96 -1.41 20.37
C GLY A 16 5.80 -1.29 19.09
N ASN A 17 5.37 -1.91 17.99
CA ASN A 17 5.99 -1.82 16.67
C ASN A 17 4.96 -1.96 15.53
N PHE A 18 5.41 -1.70 14.30
CA PHE A 18 4.66 -1.97 13.08
C PHE A 18 4.65 -3.46 12.76
N HIS A 19 3.47 -4.00 12.47
CA HIS A 19 3.34 -5.35 11.98
C HIS A 19 2.97 -5.37 10.51
N PRO A 20 3.54 -6.32 9.73
CA PRO A 20 3.01 -6.67 8.42
C PRO A 20 1.52 -6.99 8.56
N PHE A 21 0.72 -6.36 7.70
CA PHE A 21 -0.72 -6.54 7.67
C PHE A 21 -1.14 -7.23 6.37
N LEU A 22 -0.76 -6.67 5.22
CA LEU A 22 -1.05 -7.23 3.90
C LEU A 22 0.02 -6.80 2.89
N GLU A 23 0.25 -7.62 1.87
CA GLU A 23 1.00 -7.24 0.67
C GLU A 23 0.06 -7.31 -0.54
N ILE A 24 0.06 -6.28 -1.37
CA ILE A 24 -0.83 -6.16 -2.52
C ILE A 24 0.02 -6.08 -3.79
N GLU A 25 -0.07 -7.08 -4.64
CA GLU A 25 0.49 -7.03 -5.98
C GLU A 25 -0.32 -6.05 -6.83
N CYS A 26 0.37 -5.11 -7.48
CA CYS A 26 -0.23 -4.12 -8.35
C CYS A 26 0.03 -4.48 -9.80
N ASP A 27 -1.05 -4.71 -10.55
CA ASP A 27 -0.98 -4.74 -12.00
C ASP A 27 -0.77 -3.31 -12.52
N VAL A 28 0.49 -2.99 -12.87
CA VAL A 28 0.87 -1.71 -13.44
C VAL A 28 1.05 -1.93 -14.94
N PRO A 29 0.24 -1.27 -15.80
CA PRO A 29 0.42 -1.40 -17.24
C PRO A 29 1.83 -0.97 -17.64
N ASP A 30 2.35 -1.48 -18.75
CA ASP A 30 3.74 -1.22 -19.20
C ASP A 30 4.12 0.28 -19.27
N ALA A 31 3.13 1.15 -19.47
CA ALA A 31 3.26 2.61 -19.40
C ALA A 31 2.77 3.19 -18.06
N GLY A 32 3.19 2.58 -16.95
CA GLY A 32 2.94 3.10 -15.60
C GLY A 32 3.57 4.49 -15.39
N PRO A 33 3.30 5.14 -14.24
CA PRO A 33 4.00 6.38 -13.90
C PRO A 33 5.52 6.18 -13.94
N ALA A 34 6.25 7.25 -14.26
CA ALA A 34 7.69 7.24 -14.10
C ALA A 34 8.04 6.97 -12.63
N ALA A 35 9.16 6.29 -12.37
CA ALA A 35 9.55 5.89 -11.02
C ALA A 35 9.71 7.10 -10.07
N ASP A 36 10.09 8.25 -10.61
CA ASP A 36 10.29 9.52 -9.89
C ASP A 36 9.01 10.37 -9.74
N ASP A 37 7.89 9.98 -10.37
CA ASP A 37 6.60 10.65 -10.19
C ASP A 37 5.89 10.19 -8.90
N VAL A 38 6.41 10.67 -7.77
CA VAL A 38 5.91 10.36 -6.42
C VAL A 38 4.43 10.69 -6.26
N HIS A 39 3.93 11.73 -6.95
CA HIS A 39 2.54 12.14 -6.84
C HIS A 39 1.61 11.12 -7.51
N ALA A 40 1.91 10.73 -8.75
CA ALA A 40 1.14 9.71 -9.46
C ALA A 40 1.17 8.36 -8.73
N TRP A 41 2.33 7.98 -8.17
CA TRP A 41 2.45 6.76 -7.34
C TRP A 41 1.60 6.83 -6.07
N ARG A 42 1.56 8.00 -5.40
CA ARG A 42 0.71 8.19 -4.22
C ARG A 42 -0.77 8.03 -4.57
N GLU A 43 -1.25 8.69 -5.61
CA GLU A 43 -2.65 8.61 -6.01
C GLU A 43 -3.07 7.18 -6.35
N ARG A 44 -2.25 6.47 -7.12
CA ARG A 44 -2.47 5.07 -7.46
C ARG A 44 -2.47 4.18 -6.21
N ALA A 45 -1.48 4.33 -5.33
CA ALA A 45 -1.39 3.53 -4.11
C ALA A 45 -2.63 3.74 -3.22
N MET A 46 -3.05 4.99 -3.02
CA MET A 46 -4.25 5.32 -2.25
C MET A 46 -5.53 4.76 -2.86
N ALA A 47 -5.68 4.82 -4.20
CA ALA A 47 -6.84 4.27 -4.89
C ALA A 47 -6.92 2.74 -4.74
N THR A 48 -5.80 2.04 -4.93
CA THR A 48 -5.72 0.58 -4.74
C THR A 48 -6.00 0.19 -3.29
N LEU A 49 -5.34 0.85 -2.34
CA LEU A 49 -5.50 0.57 -0.90
C LEU A 49 -6.93 0.81 -0.44
N THR A 50 -7.55 1.93 -0.82
CA THR A 50 -8.94 2.22 -0.44
C THR A 50 -9.90 1.18 -1.00
N ARG A 51 -9.70 0.73 -2.25
CA ARG A 51 -10.52 -0.31 -2.87
C ARG A 51 -10.39 -1.64 -2.12
N VAL A 52 -9.17 -2.08 -1.84
CA VAL A 52 -8.91 -3.33 -1.11
C VAL A 52 -9.44 -3.25 0.32
N ALA A 53 -9.15 -2.16 1.04
CA ALA A 53 -9.59 -1.98 2.41
C ALA A 53 -11.12 -2.01 2.57
N ARG A 54 -11.86 -1.43 1.61
CA ARG A 54 -13.32 -1.51 1.59
C ARG A 54 -13.83 -2.89 1.21
N ALA A 55 -13.23 -3.53 0.21
CA ALA A 55 -13.64 -4.87 -0.22
C ALA A 55 -13.45 -5.92 0.88
N ASP A 56 -12.36 -5.82 1.63
CA ASP A 56 -11.98 -6.77 2.68
C ASP A 56 -12.50 -6.36 4.08
N GLY A 57 -13.21 -5.22 4.18
CA GLY A 57 -13.80 -4.75 5.44
C GLY A 57 -12.76 -4.45 6.52
N TRP A 58 -11.68 -3.74 6.18
CA TRP A 58 -10.65 -3.39 7.15
C TRP A 58 -11.21 -2.55 8.29
N GLN A 59 -10.69 -2.78 9.49
CA GLN A 59 -11.11 -2.05 10.69
C GLN A 59 -10.69 -0.58 10.61
N SER A 60 -11.40 0.26 11.38
CA SER A 60 -10.98 1.64 11.56
C SER A 60 -9.57 1.69 12.17
N GLY A 61 -8.71 2.55 11.63
CA GLY A 61 -7.36 2.68 12.13
C GLY A 61 -6.39 3.25 11.11
N ARG A 62 -5.12 3.34 11.52
CA ARG A 62 -4.03 3.87 10.72
C ARG A 62 -3.19 2.76 10.13
N TYR A 63 -3.15 2.71 8.80
CA TYR A 63 -2.38 1.74 8.03
C TYR A 63 -1.25 2.45 7.30
N HIS A 64 -0.01 2.08 7.61
CA HIS A 64 1.16 2.56 6.89
C HIS A 64 1.34 1.75 5.63
N TYR A 65 1.78 2.38 4.55
CA TYR A 65 2.08 1.68 3.33
C TYR A 65 3.35 2.15 2.65
N THR A 66 3.93 1.24 1.88
CA THR A 66 5.07 1.49 0.98
C THR A 66 4.74 0.87 -0.37
N ALA A 67 4.79 1.68 -1.43
CA ALA A 67 4.73 1.20 -2.81
C ALA A 67 6.15 1.05 -3.34
N GLU A 68 6.49 -0.15 -3.82
CA GLU A 68 7.85 -0.53 -4.17
C GLU A 68 7.88 -1.50 -5.35
N ARG A 69 9.03 -1.57 -6.02
CA ARG A 69 9.32 -2.57 -7.04
C ARG A 69 10.18 -3.67 -6.43
N ARG A 70 9.85 -4.91 -6.74
CA ARG A 70 10.59 -6.09 -6.31
C ARG A 70 11.21 -6.85 -7.48
N ASP A 71 12.32 -7.52 -7.20
CA ASP A 71 12.83 -8.56 -8.09
C ASP A 71 12.01 -9.87 -7.96
N PRO A 72 12.22 -10.86 -8.84
CA PRO A 72 11.52 -12.14 -8.75
C PRO A 72 11.77 -12.94 -7.46
N ASP A 73 12.84 -12.62 -6.72
CA ASP A 73 13.14 -13.24 -5.42
C ASP A 73 12.44 -12.51 -4.25
N GLY A 74 11.64 -11.47 -4.55
CA GLY A 74 10.90 -10.67 -3.58
C GLY A 74 11.72 -9.58 -2.90
N ARG A 75 12.94 -9.29 -3.36
CA ARG A 75 13.79 -8.25 -2.78
C ARG A 75 13.38 -6.88 -3.30
N VAL A 76 13.36 -5.90 -2.40
CA VAL A 76 13.05 -4.50 -2.75
C VAL A 76 14.18 -3.93 -3.62
N LEU A 77 13.82 -3.53 -4.84
CA LEU A 77 14.72 -2.85 -5.78
C LEU A 77 14.60 -1.34 -5.66
N GLU A 78 13.39 -0.83 -5.46
CA GLU A 78 13.10 0.61 -5.45
C GLU A 78 11.83 0.91 -4.67
N VAL A 79 11.82 2.01 -3.91
CA VAL A 79 10.63 2.52 -3.22
C VAL A 79 10.17 3.79 -3.91
N PHE A 80 8.94 3.78 -4.43
CA PHE A 80 8.36 4.91 -5.15
C PHE A 80 7.73 5.93 -4.21
N VAL A 81 6.96 5.44 -3.24
CA VAL A 81 6.25 6.28 -2.27
C VAL A 81 5.97 5.51 -1.00
N GLN A 82 5.90 6.24 0.12
CA GLN A 82 5.40 5.76 1.39
C GLN A 82 4.36 6.73 1.93
N GLY A 83 3.43 6.23 2.73
CA GLY A 83 2.34 7.04 3.25
C GLY A 83 1.51 6.33 4.30
N VAL A 84 0.37 6.94 4.59
CA VAL A 84 -0.57 6.48 5.59
C VAL A 84 -1.98 6.53 5.00
N LEU A 85 -2.71 5.43 5.14
CA LEU A 85 -4.15 5.37 4.95
C LEU A 85 -4.80 5.41 6.34
N ASP A 86 -5.58 6.45 6.58
CA ASP A 86 -6.46 6.53 7.74
C ASP A 86 -7.84 5.97 7.31
N MET A 87 -8.17 4.77 7.82
CA MET A 87 -9.48 4.15 7.63
C MET A 87 -10.41 4.65 8.74
N GLU A 88 -11.38 5.48 8.37
CA GLU A 88 -12.49 5.83 9.24
C GLU A 88 -13.58 4.76 9.13
N THR A 89 -14.26 4.45 10.23
CA THR A 89 -15.49 3.65 10.18
C THR A 89 -16.44 4.35 9.22
N SER A 90 -16.77 3.69 8.10
CA SER A 90 -17.90 4.13 7.28
C SER A 90 -19.15 3.85 8.09
N ASP A 91 -19.58 4.83 8.90
CA ASP A 91 -20.94 4.87 9.42
C ASP A 91 -21.86 4.83 8.19
N SER A 92 -22.43 3.66 7.97
CA SER A 92 -23.42 3.45 6.93
C SER A 92 -24.65 4.26 7.31
N VAL A 93 -25.01 5.25 6.49
CA VAL A 93 -26.32 5.92 6.53
C VAL A 93 -27.31 5.07 5.75
#